data_AF-A0A9D0HF44-F1
#
_entry.id   AF-A0A9D0HF44-F1
#
_cell.length_a   1.000
_cell.length_b   1.000
_cell.length_c   1.000
_cell.angle_alpha   90.00
_cell.angle_beta   90.00
_cell.angle_gamma   90.00
#
_symmetry.space_group_name_H-M   'P 1'
#
loop_
_entity.id
_entity.type
_entity.pdbx_description
1 polymer ?
#
loop_
_entity_poly.entity_id
_entity_poly.type
_entity_poly.pdbx_seq_one_letter_code
_entity_poly.pdbx_strand_id
1 'polypeptide(L)'
;MLTIRYGNDTLALADALAIYRTAEWVAGLEHAREMNGGWRGMLQLTPELPVARYRRHLKYLRYAAEEMHRFFAAHAKEATTAPQYRWQALELRFFRSVGRTTPSAYAHNWSVAYNVSGSLHKSANAVRETMFHEIFHLNDAGWSAKTLQPIYAAIVKRCRRRSGKLSTPCLRAYAPHHTMVRGGTYYAFEPGNGVGEYAAELALRYNREHRAQWLGAAPKAAFKCKNSDNARAWKAIVDALFAGVDAVPPCLKSPPAP
;
A
#
# COMPACT_ATOMS: atom_id res chain seq x y z
N MET A 1 25.59 12.87 -5.88
CA MET A 1 25.35 11.98 -4.72
C MET A 1 24.99 10.54 -5.13
N LEU A 2 24.06 10.30 -6.07
CA LEU A 2 23.70 8.94 -6.52
C LEU A 2 24.86 8.18 -7.19
N THR A 3 25.69 8.86 -8.00
CA THR A 3 26.87 8.25 -8.63
C THR A 3 27.87 7.70 -7.61
N ILE A 4 28.09 8.43 -6.51
CA ILE A 4 28.95 7.98 -5.39
C ILE A 4 28.30 6.76 -4.69
N ARG A 5 26.97 6.80 -4.48
CA ARG A 5 26.21 5.76 -3.78
C ARG A 5 26.21 4.42 -4.52
N TYR A 6 26.13 4.44 -5.85
CA TYR A 6 26.06 3.22 -6.67
C TYR A 6 27.41 2.79 -7.25
N GLY A 7 28.45 3.64 -7.13
CA GLY A 7 29.81 3.34 -7.56
C GLY A 7 29.84 2.80 -8.99
N ASN A 8 30.35 1.58 -9.13
CA ASN A 8 30.50 0.89 -10.43
C ASN A 8 29.26 0.07 -10.86
N ASP A 9 28.19 -0.03 -10.05
CA ASP A 9 26.94 -0.69 -10.46
C ASP A 9 26.10 0.27 -11.32
N THR A 10 26.55 0.46 -12.57
CA THR A 10 25.94 1.38 -13.54
C THR A 10 24.46 1.05 -13.82
N LEU A 11 24.08 -0.23 -13.72
CA LEU A 11 22.70 -0.67 -13.89
C LEU A 11 21.84 -0.25 -12.70
N ALA A 12 22.33 -0.39 -11.46
CA ALA A 12 21.63 0.12 -10.29
C ALA A 12 21.49 1.66 -10.33
N LEU A 13 22.55 2.37 -10.74
CA LEU A 13 22.50 3.82 -10.93
C LEU A 13 21.45 4.22 -11.97
N ALA A 14 21.41 3.54 -13.12
CA ALA A 14 20.45 3.81 -14.18
C ALA A 14 19.00 3.62 -13.71
N ASP A 15 18.72 2.54 -12.98
CA ASP A 15 17.38 2.30 -12.43
C ASP A 15 17.00 3.34 -11.36
N ALA A 16 17.93 3.73 -10.47
CA ALA A 16 17.68 4.78 -9.48
C ALA A 16 17.39 6.15 -10.12
N LEU A 17 18.12 6.51 -11.18
CA LEU A 17 17.87 7.74 -11.93
C LEU A 17 16.55 7.69 -12.70
N ALA A 18 16.15 6.53 -13.23
CA ALA A 18 14.86 6.36 -13.89
C ALA A 18 13.71 6.54 -12.89
N ILE A 19 13.81 5.92 -11.71
CA ILE A 19 12.87 6.10 -10.61
C ILE A 19 12.70 7.59 -10.26
N TYR A 20 13.82 8.31 -10.08
CA TYR A 20 13.79 9.74 -9.78
C TYR A 20 13.11 10.55 -10.89
N ARG A 21 13.42 10.29 -12.16
CA ARG A 21 12.80 11.01 -13.27
C ARG A 21 11.29 10.79 -13.39
N THR A 22 10.80 9.60 -13.03
CA THR A 22 9.38 9.26 -13.16
C THR A 22 8.54 9.71 -11.97
N ALA A 23 9.06 9.54 -10.76
CA ALA A 23 8.28 9.72 -9.52
C ALA A 23 8.95 10.65 -8.50
N GLU A 24 10.14 11.17 -8.80
CA GLU A 24 10.94 12.00 -7.89
C GLU A 24 11.27 11.28 -6.58
N TRP A 25 11.32 9.95 -6.61
CA TRP A 25 11.70 9.15 -5.45
C TRP A 25 13.23 9.13 -5.32
N VAL A 26 13.74 9.64 -4.21
CA VAL A 26 15.18 9.78 -3.98
C VAL A 26 15.70 8.56 -3.23
N ALA A 27 16.62 7.82 -3.85
CA ALA A 27 17.24 6.65 -3.24
C ALA A 27 18.24 7.02 -2.12
N GLY A 28 17.90 6.62 -0.90
CA GLY A 28 18.67 6.81 0.33
C GLY A 28 18.87 5.50 1.10
N LEU A 29 19.37 5.60 2.32
CA LEU A 29 19.55 4.47 3.23
C LEU A 29 18.81 4.76 4.52
N GLU A 30 18.22 3.74 5.12
CA GLU A 30 17.75 3.84 6.50
C GLU A 30 18.92 3.82 7.48
N HIS A 31 18.71 4.27 8.71
CA HIS A 31 19.68 4.18 9.79
C HIS A 31 19.72 2.77 10.40
N ALA A 32 20.91 2.37 10.88
CA ALA A 32 21.00 1.23 11.77
C ALA A 32 20.28 1.54 13.08
N ARG A 33 19.31 0.71 13.46
CA ARG A 33 18.55 0.89 14.71
C ARG A 33 17.85 -0.39 15.13
N GLU A 34 17.52 -0.47 16.40
CA GLU A 34 16.48 -1.36 16.88
C GLU A 34 15.10 -0.73 16.70
N MET A 35 14.13 -1.54 16.31
CA MET A 35 12.74 -1.15 16.08
C MET A 35 11.83 -2.12 16.82
N ASN A 36 10.82 -1.60 17.52
CA ASN A 36 9.74 -2.43 18.02
C ASN A 36 8.80 -2.80 16.85
N GLY A 37 8.81 -4.07 16.44
CA GLY A 37 7.97 -4.61 15.38
C GLY A 37 6.57 -5.05 15.82
N GLY A 38 6.13 -4.61 17.01
CA GLY A 38 4.87 -5.03 17.64
C GLY A 38 4.94 -6.49 18.09
N TRP A 39 3.97 -7.30 17.67
CA TRP A 39 3.95 -8.75 17.94
C TRP A 39 5.19 -9.49 17.43
N ARG A 40 5.96 -8.88 16.52
CA ARG A 40 7.21 -9.43 15.99
C ARG A 40 8.39 -9.26 16.97
N GLY A 41 8.24 -8.49 18.03
CA GLY A 41 9.30 -8.16 18.98
C GLY A 41 10.30 -7.15 18.43
N MET A 42 11.44 -7.01 19.11
CA MET A 42 12.52 -6.12 18.69
C MET A 42 13.19 -6.64 17.41
N LEU A 43 13.39 -5.74 16.46
CA LEU A 43 13.99 -6.00 15.15
C LEU A 43 15.23 -5.13 14.99
N GLN A 44 16.37 -5.75 14.69
CA GLN A 44 17.55 -5.01 14.28
C GLN A 44 17.48 -4.69 12.78
N LEU A 45 17.48 -3.40 12.45
CA LEU A 45 17.56 -2.90 11.08
C LEU A 45 18.99 -2.47 10.77
N THR A 46 19.46 -2.74 9.56
CA THR A 46 20.77 -2.29 9.05
C THR A 46 20.63 -1.65 7.68
N PRO A 47 21.32 -0.54 7.40
CA PRO A 47 21.39 0.06 6.07
C PRO A 47 21.87 -0.99 5.05
N GLU A 48 21.22 -1.07 3.89
CA GLU A 48 21.61 -2.01 2.84
C GLU A 48 21.28 -1.42 1.47
N LEU A 49 22.28 -1.27 0.61
CA LEU A 49 22.07 -0.74 -0.74
C LEU A 49 21.44 -1.80 -1.65
N PRO A 50 20.51 -1.41 -2.55
CA PRO A 50 19.92 -2.34 -3.51
C PRO A 50 20.83 -2.53 -4.73
N VAL A 51 22.06 -3.02 -4.50
CA VAL A 51 23.09 -3.31 -5.53
C VAL A 51 23.37 -4.81 -5.62
N ALA A 52 24.14 -5.23 -6.63
CA ALA A 52 24.55 -6.62 -6.81
C ALA A 52 23.35 -7.61 -6.71
N ARG A 53 23.35 -8.51 -5.72
CA ARG A 53 22.27 -9.50 -5.50
C ARG A 53 20.89 -8.86 -5.25
N TYR A 54 20.85 -7.62 -4.78
CA TYR A 54 19.62 -6.87 -4.48
C TYR A 54 19.20 -5.91 -5.60
N ARG A 55 19.96 -5.81 -6.69
CA ARG A 55 19.68 -4.89 -7.81
C ARG A 55 18.25 -5.04 -8.38
N ARG A 56 17.69 -6.25 -8.33
CA ARG A 56 16.29 -6.50 -8.75
C ARG A 56 15.28 -5.59 -8.08
N HIS A 57 15.54 -5.11 -6.86
CA HIS A 57 14.61 -4.25 -6.13
C HIS A 57 14.47 -2.87 -6.79
N LEU A 58 15.54 -2.32 -7.36
CA LEU A 58 15.45 -1.09 -8.15
C LEU A 58 14.65 -1.30 -9.43
N LYS A 59 14.81 -2.45 -10.10
CA LYS A 59 13.96 -2.78 -11.27
C LYS A 59 12.48 -2.86 -10.90
N TYR A 60 12.16 -3.47 -9.75
CA TYR A 60 10.79 -3.55 -9.25
C TYR A 60 10.23 -2.17 -8.86
N LEU A 61 11.03 -1.33 -8.22
CA LEU A 61 10.63 0.04 -7.85
C LEU A 61 10.48 0.94 -9.07
N ARG A 62 11.32 0.79 -10.09
CA ARG A 62 11.17 1.48 -11.38
C ARG A 62 9.85 1.12 -12.03
N TYR A 63 9.53 -0.18 -12.11
CA TYR A 63 8.22 -0.63 -12.59
C TYR A 63 7.06 -0.06 -11.75
N ALA A 64 7.19 -0.03 -10.42
CA ALA A 64 6.17 0.54 -9.55
C ALA A 64 5.97 2.05 -9.81
N ALA A 65 7.05 2.82 -9.95
CA ALA A 65 7.02 4.24 -10.28
C ALA A 65 6.33 4.50 -11.63
N GLU A 66 6.70 3.73 -12.66
CA GLU A 66 6.06 3.81 -13.99
C GLU A 66 4.56 3.49 -13.94
N GLU A 67 4.17 2.42 -13.23
CA GLU A 67 2.77 2.04 -13.10
C GLU A 67 1.96 3.06 -12.29
N MET A 68 2.54 3.65 -11.24
CA MET A 68 1.90 4.73 -10.50
C MET A 68 1.76 5.98 -11.36
N HIS A 69 2.79 6.33 -12.15
CA HIS A 69 2.71 7.43 -13.11
C HIS A 69 1.59 7.20 -14.13
N ARG A 70 1.53 6.03 -14.77
CA ARG A 70 0.44 5.67 -15.71
C ARG A 70 -0.92 5.71 -15.04
N PHE A 71 -1.02 5.22 -13.81
CA PHE A 71 -2.26 5.24 -13.04
C PHE A 71 -2.76 6.67 -12.81
N PHE A 72 -1.90 7.56 -12.29
CA PHE A 72 -2.31 8.94 -12.02
C PHE A 72 -2.48 9.77 -13.31
N ALA A 73 -1.78 9.44 -14.40
CA ALA A 73 -2.02 10.02 -15.71
C ALA A 73 -3.38 9.60 -16.31
N ALA A 74 -3.81 8.36 -16.10
CA ALA A 74 -5.16 7.91 -16.47
C ALA A 74 -6.23 8.56 -15.59
N HIS A 75 -6.00 8.60 -14.28
CA HIS A 75 -6.85 9.29 -13.31
C HIS A 75 -7.09 10.76 -13.66
N ALA A 76 -6.03 11.49 -14.02
CA ALA A 76 -6.11 12.90 -14.38
C ALA A 76 -6.95 13.19 -15.64
N LYS A 77 -7.19 12.20 -16.50
CA LYS A 77 -8.08 12.35 -17.66
C LYS A 77 -9.56 12.36 -17.27
N GLU A 78 -9.89 11.76 -16.13
CA GLU A 78 -11.27 11.68 -15.62
C GLU A 78 -11.54 12.69 -14.50
N ALA A 79 -10.49 13.16 -13.82
CA ALA A 79 -10.60 14.08 -12.72
C ALA A 79 -10.90 15.52 -13.17
N THR A 80 -11.82 16.20 -12.49
CA THR A 80 -12.08 17.64 -12.68
C THR A 80 -11.20 18.52 -11.79
N THR A 81 -10.61 17.94 -10.75
CA THR A 81 -9.70 18.60 -9.81
C THR A 81 -8.53 17.68 -9.50
N ALA A 82 -7.43 18.23 -8.98
CA ALA A 82 -6.27 17.42 -8.62
C ALA A 82 -6.59 16.47 -7.44
N PRO A 83 -6.20 15.19 -7.51
CA PRO A 83 -6.34 14.28 -6.37
C PRO A 83 -5.49 14.77 -5.19
N GLN A 84 -6.01 14.60 -3.97
CA GLN A 84 -5.26 14.91 -2.76
C GLN A 84 -4.19 13.86 -2.46
N TYR A 85 -4.32 12.65 -3.04
CA TYR A 85 -3.32 11.60 -2.91
C TYR A 85 -2.01 12.00 -3.59
N ARG A 86 -1.00 12.33 -2.78
CA ARG A 86 0.36 12.64 -3.22
C ARG A 86 1.17 11.35 -3.30
N TRP A 87 1.93 11.18 -4.38
CA TRP A 87 2.72 9.97 -4.63
C TRP A 87 4.15 10.22 -5.11
N GLN A 88 4.48 11.46 -5.43
CA GLN A 88 5.80 11.88 -5.91
C GLN A 88 6.63 12.53 -4.81
N ALA A 89 7.90 12.78 -5.11
CA ALA A 89 8.83 13.55 -4.30
C ALA A 89 8.99 13.01 -2.88
N LEU A 90 9.28 11.71 -2.74
CA LEU A 90 9.51 11.04 -1.44
C LEU A 90 10.91 10.45 -1.36
N GLU A 91 11.36 10.14 -0.15
CA GLU A 91 12.61 9.43 0.07
C GLU A 91 12.39 7.90 0.14
N LEU A 92 13.21 7.14 -0.58
CA LEU A 92 13.32 5.69 -0.37
C LEU A 92 14.47 5.42 0.60
N ARG A 93 14.20 4.69 1.68
CA ARG A 93 15.22 4.37 2.70
C ARG A 93 15.50 2.88 2.71
N PHE A 94 16.54 2.45 1.99
CA PHE A 94 16.83 1.02 1.86
C PHE A 94 17.50 0.44 3.11
N PHE A 95 17.06 -0.76 3.49
CA PHE A 95 17.58 -1.50 4.64
C PHE A 95 17.42 -3.00 4.48
N ARG A 96 17.98 -3.77 5.42
CA ARG A 96 17.59 -5.16 5.69
C ARG A 96 17.35 -5.36 7.18
N SER A 97 16.52 -6.33 7.55
CA SER A 97 16.44 -6.81 8.93
C SER A 97 17.42 -7.96 9.18
N VAL A 98 17.98 -8.02 10.39
CA VAL A 98 18.91 -9.09 10.81
C VAL A 98 18.11 -10.30 11.30
N GLY A 99 18.44 -11.48 10.80
CA GLY A 99 17.81 -12.76 11.19
C GLY A 99 16.33 -12.89 10.82
N ARG A 100 15.75 -11.91 10.11
CA ARG A 100 14.32 -11.83 9.76
C ARG A 100 14.12 -11.15 8.40
N THR A 101 12.93 -11.28 7.84
CA THR A 101 12.51 -10.69 6.53
C THR A 101 11.35 -9.70 6.69
N THR A 102 11.16 -9.20 7.91
CA THR A 102 10.10 -8.26 8.30
C THR A 102 10.68 -7.01 8.97
N PRO A 103 9.98 -5.86 8.91
CA PRO A 103 8.87 -5.60 7.98
C PRO A 103 9.37 -5.58 6.52
N SER A 104 8.45 -5.71 5.55
CA SER A 104 8.84 -5.57 4.12
C SER A 104 9.07 -4.10 3.77
N ALA A 105 8.22 -3.22 4.28
CA ALA A 105 8.39 -1.77 4.21
C ALA A 105 7.67 -1.12 5.40
N TYR A 106 7.90 0.18 5.60
CA TYR A 106 7.10 1.05 6.46
C TYR A 106 7.28 2.50 6.02
N ALA A 107 6.36 3.38 6.38
CA ALA A 107 6.39 4.79 5.99
C ALA A 107 6.46 5.75 7.18
N HIS A 108 7.21 6.84 7.05
CA HIS A 108 7.22 7.96 7.99
C HIS A 108 7.89 9.19 7.36
N ASN A 109 7.64 10.40 7.88
CA ASN A 109 8.35 11.64 7.47
C ASN A 109 8.49 11.83 5.95
N TRP A 110 7.42 11.56 5.19
CA TRP A 110 7.43 11.59 3.73
C TRP A 110 8.51 10.71 3.08
N SER A 111 8.77 9.56 3.71
CA SER A 111 9.71 8.54 3.26
C SER A 111 9.11 7.14 3.37
N VAL A 112 9.54 6.24 2.50
CA VAL A 112 9.23 4.81 2.56
C VAL A 112 10.52 4.05 2.81
N ALA A 113 10.63 3.44 3.98
CA ALA A 113 11.69 2.51 4.30
C ALA A 113 11.41 1.16 3.63
N TYR A 114 12.36 0.67 2.84
CA TYR A 114 12.20 -0.49 1.97
C TYR A 114 13.20 -1.59 2.33
N ASN A 115 12.70 -2.76 2.73
CA ASN A 115 13.54 -3.91 3.05
C ASN A 115 13.94 -4.67 1.77
N VAL A 116 15.23 -4.68 1.42
CA VAL A 116 15.74 -5.44 0.26
C VAL A 116 15.71 -6.97 0.48
N SER A 117 15.40 -7.41 1.70
CA SER A 117 15.13 -8.81 2.05
C SER A 117 13.68 -9.02 2.51
N GLY A 118 12.78 -8.07 2.21
CA GLY A 118 11.37 -8.12 2.58
C GLY A 118 10.61 -9.29 1.97
N SER A 119 9.87 -10.02 2.80
CA SER A 119 9.16 -11.25 2.37
C SER A 119 8.03 -11.01 1.35
N LEU A 120 7.50 -9.79 1.24
CA LEU A 120 6.47 -9.43 0.26
C LEU A 120 7.07 -9.04 -1.11
N HIS A 121 8.36 -8.69 -1.18
CA HIS A 121 8.99 -8.14 -2.37
C HIS A 121 9.43 -9.23 -3.38
N LYS A 122 8.48 -10.08 -3.77
CA LYS A 122 8.72 -11.26 -4.63
C LYS A 122 8.58 -10.95 -6.13
N SER A 123 7.96 -9.84 -6.49
CA SER A 123 7.74 -9.43 -7.89
C SER A 123 7.53 -7.92 -7.99
N ALA A 124 7.64 -7.40 -9.21
CA ALA A 124 7.36 -5.99 -9.51
C ALA A 124 5.93 -5.59 -9.12
N ASN A 125 4.95 -6.46 -9.36
CA ASN A 125 3.56 -6.25 -8.94
C ASN A 125 3.44 -6.17 -7.42
N ALA A 126 4.06 -7.08 -6.67
CA ALA A 126 4.00 -7.05 -5.21
C ALA A 126 4.67 -5.80 -4.62
N VAL A 127 5.76 -5.34 -5.23
CA VAL A 127 6.43 -4.08 -4.85
C VAL A 127 5.53 -2.88 -5.14
N ARG A 128 4.88 -2.81 -6.31
CA ARG A 128 3.91 -1.76 -6.62
C ARG A 128 2.77 -1.70 -5.60
N GLU A 129 2.22 -2.86 -5.23
CA GLU A 129 1.16 -2.93 -4.20
C GLU A 129 1.68 -2.47 -2.83
N THR A 130 2.89 -2.87 -2.45
CA THR A 130 3.55 -2.41 -1.22
C THR A 130 3.76 -0.90 -1.24
N MET A 131 4.31 -0.34 -2.32
CA MET A 131 4.52 1.11 -2.43
C MET A 131 3.22 1.89 -2.35
N PHE A 132 2.15 1.43 -3.01
CA PHE A 132 0.86 2.12 -2.93
C PHE A 132 0.30 2.08 -1.50
N HIS A 133 0.44 0.96 -0.79
CA HIS A 133 0.07 0.83 0.61
C HIS A 133 0.89 1.78 1.52
N GLU A 134 2.21 1.78 1.41
CA GLU A 134 3.07 2.60 2.27
C GLU A 134 2.93 4.10 2.00
N ILE A 135 2.76 4.48 0.73
CA ILE A 135 2.52 5.87 0.36
C ILE A 135 1.17 6.36 0.90
N PHE A 136 0.16 5.47 1.02
CA PHE A 136 -1.10 5.86 1.65
C PHE A 136 -0.86 6.31 3.10
N HIS A 137 -0.03 5.60 3.87
CA HIS A 137 0.27 6.00 5.25
C HIS A 137 0.88 7.40 5.35
N LEU A 138 1.60 7.86 4.32
CA LEU A 138 2.10 9.23 4.23
C LEU A 138 0.99 10.27 3.97
N ASN A 139 -0.10 9.86 3.32
CA ASN A 139 -1.24 10.71 2.99
C ASN A 139 -2.35 10.70 4.05
N ASP A 140 -2.38 9.69 4.92
CA ASP A 140 -3.50 9.49 5.84
C ASP A 140 -3.70 10.68 6.77
N ALA A 141 -2.65 11.23 7.37
CA ALA A 141 -2.70 12.44 8.22
C ALA A 141 -3.87 12.46 9.24
N GLY A 142 -4.30 11.29 9.74
CA GLY A 142 -5.45 11.12 10.66
C GLY A 142 -6.83 11.00 10.00
N TRP A 143 -6.92 11.06 8.66
CA TRP A 143 -8.15 10.91 7.89
C TRP A 143 -8.83 9.56 8.15
N SER A 144 -8.09 8.45 8.16
CA SER A 144 -8.66 7.11 8.40
C SER A 144 -9.33 7.02 9.77
N ALA A 145 -8.69 7.55 10.81
CA ALA A 145 -9.22 7.59 12.17
C ALA A 145 -10.49 8.45 12.26
N LYS A 146 -10.55 9.57 11.54
CA LYS A 146 -11.72 10.44 11.53
C LYS A 146 -12.89 9.85 10.71
N THR A 147 -12.59 9.27 9.55
CA THR A 147 -13.59 9.00 8.51
C THR A 147 -13.99 7.52 8.48
N LEU A 148 -13.02 6.61 8.60
CA LEU A 148 -13.25 5.18 8.43
C LEU A 148 -13.40 4.42 9.76
N GLN A 149 -13.00 5.01 10.88
CA GLN A 149 -13.06 4.35 12.19
C GLN A 149 -14.46 3.85 12.55
N PRO A 150 -15.58 4.58 12.31
CA PRO A 150 -16.91 4.06 12.61
C PRO A 150 -17.25 2.81 11.80
N ILE A 151 -16.90 2.79 10.50
CA ILE A 151 -17.13 1.64 9.60
C ILE A 151 -16.29 0.46 10.06
N TYR A 152 -14.99 0.69 10.28
CA TYR A 152 -14.05 -0.32 10.76
C TYR A 152 -14.50 -0.95 12.09
N ALA A 153 -14.87 -0.11 13.07
CA ALA A 153 -15.33 -0.58 14.38
C ALA A 153 -16.62 -1.40 14.28
N ALA A 154 -17.56 -0.99 13.41
CA ALA A 154 -18.79 -1.76 13.18
C ALA A 154 -18.49 -3.15 12.60
N ILE A 155 -17.60 -3.26 11.61
CA ILE A 155 -17.16 -4.53 11.03
C ILE A 155 -16.48 -5.40 12.09
N VAL A 156 -15.53 -4.83 12.85
CA VAL A 156 -14.81 -5.53 13.93
C VAL A 156 -15.79 -6.05 14.98
N LYS A 157 -16.79 -5.24 15.39
CA LYS A 157 -17.84 -5.65 16.33
C LYS A 157 -18.68 -6.78 15.75
N ARG A 158 -19.14 -6.66 14.50
CA ARG A 158 -19.98 -7.66 13.82
C ARG A 158 -19.27 -9.00 13.66
N CYS A 159 -17.98 -8.98 13.33
CA CYS A 159 -17.21 -10.20 13.07
C CYS A 159 -16.48 -10.77 14.30
N ARG A 160 -16.66 -10.18 15.48
CA ARG A 160 -16.10 -10.70 16.73
C ARG A 160 -16.93 -11.87 17.24
N ARG A 161 -16.27 -13.00 17.50
CA ARG A 161 -16.89 -14.18 18.13
C ARG A 161 -17.06 -13.95 19.63
N ARG A 162 -17.89 -14.77 20.29
CA ARG A 162 -18.05 -14.77 21.76
C ARG A 162 -16.71 -14.93 22.51
N SER A 163 -15.74 -15.63 21.93
CA SER A 163 -14.39 -15.78 22.48
C SER A 163 -13.50 -14.54 22.39
N GLY A 164 -14.00 -13.43 21.85
CA GLY A 164 -13.24 -12.19 21.61
C GLY A 164 -12.38 -12.20 20.34
N LYS A 165 -12.17 -13.36 19.71
CA LYS A 165 -11.40 -13.48 18.45
C LYS A 165 -12.22 -13.03 17.24
N LEU A 166 -11.55 -12.44 16.24
CA LEU A 166 -12.17 -12.10 14.97
C LEU A 166 -12.38 -13.34 14.09
N SER A 167 -13.54 -13.41 13.44
CA SER A 167 -13.91 -14.50 12.53
C SER A 167 -13.42 -14.21 11.11
N THR A 168 -12.33 -14.85 10.69
CA THR A 168 -11.82 -14.75 9.31
C THR A 168 -12.89 -15.01 8.24
N PRO A 169 -13.78 -16.02 8.36
CA PRO A 169 -14.87 -16.19 7.40
C PRO A 169 -15.83 -15.00 7.31
N CYS A 170 -16.13 -14.33 8.43
CA CYS A 170 -16.97 -13.13 8.45
C CYS A 170 -16.26 -11.94 7.79
N LEU A 171 -14.96 -11.76 8.09
CA LEU A 171 -14.16 -10.64 7.58
C LEU A 171 -13.96 -10.68 6.05
N ARG A 172 -14.08 -11.86 5.42
CA ARG A 172 -13.87 -12.04 3.96
C ARG A 172 -14.68 -11.06 3.10
N ALA A 173 -15.90 -10.72 3.51
CA ALA A 173 -16.75 -9.80 2.75
C ALA A 173 -16.29 -8.34 2.84
N TYR A 174 -15.55 -7.99 3.90
CA TYR A 174 -15.15 -6.63 4.24
C TYR A 174 -13.66 -6.34 3.98
N ALA A 175 -12.84 -7.38 3.83
CA ALA A 175 -11.41 -7.25 3.56
C ALA A 175 -11.19 -6.57 2.19
N PRO A 176 -10.56 -5.38 2.15
CA PRO A 176 -10.27 -4.72 0.88
C PRO A 176 -9.33 -5.54 0.00
N HIS A 177 -8.37 -6.22 0.64
CA HIS A 177 -7.41 -7.10 0.01
C HIS A 177 -7.41 -8.52 0.58
N HIS A 178 -6.81 -9.44 -0.16
CA HIS A 178 -6.65 -10.85 0.23
C HIS A 178 -5.39 -11.12 1.06
N THR A 179 -4.60 -10.10 1.40
CA THR A 179 -3.38 -10.25 2.17
C THR A 179 -3.73 -10.76 3.56
N MET A 180 -3.10 -11.84 4.00
CA MET A 180 -3.32 -12.44 5.32
C MET A 180 -2.00 -12.59 6.07
N VAL A 181 -2.04 -12.42 7.38
CA VAL A 181 -0.91 -12.72 8.26
C VAL A 181 -0.82 -14.24 8.46
N ARG A 182 0.39 -14.79 8.39
CA ARG A 182 0.61 -16.23 8.58
C ARG A 182 0.12 -16.66 9.96
N GLY A 183 -0.86 -17.57 10.00
CA GLY A 183 -1.49 -18.02 11.24
C GLY A 183 -2.52 -17.05 11.83
N GLY A 184 -2.76 -15.90 11.17
CA GLY A 184 -3.68 -14.85 11.59
C GLY A 184 -4.87 -14.69 10.64
N THR A 185 -5.31 -13.44 10.45
CA THR A 185 -6.43 -13.08 9.58
C THR A 185 -6.01 -12.12 8.47
N TYR A 186 -6.97 -11.50 7.79
CA TYR A 186 -6.73 -10.45 6.80
C TYR A 186 -5.91 -9.31 7.41
N TYR A 187 -4.89 -8.84 6.69
CA TYR A 187 -3.92 -7.84 7.17
C TYR A 187 -4.61 -6.57 7.69
N ALA A 188 -5.65 -6.10 7.00
CA ALA A 188 -6.49 -4.97 7.41
C ALA A 188 -7.15 -5.12 8.80
N PHE A 189 -7.31 -6.36 9.30
CA PHE A 189 -8.01 -6.69 10.53
C PHE A 189 -7.16 -7.51 11.51
N GLU A 190 -5.85 -7.65 11.26
CA GLU A 190 -4.97 -8.37 12.18
C GLU A 190 -4.95 -7.65 13.54
N PRO A 191 -5.06 -8.35 14.69
CA PRO A 191 -4.94 -7.71 15.99
C PRO A 191 -3.63 -6.91 16.13
N GLY A 192 -3.75 -5.66 16.59
CA GLY A 192 -2.64 -4.71 16.65
C GLY A 192 -2.54 -3.81 15.42
N ASN A 193 -3.10 -4.24 14.28
CA ASN A 193 -3.38 -3.34 13.17
C ASN A 193 -4.66 -2.55 13.46
N GLY A 194 -4.76 -1.34 12.92
CA GLY A 194 -5.88 -0.43 13.15
C GLY A 194 -6.56 0.00 11.85
N VAL A 195 -7.44 1.00 11.98
CA VAL A 195 -8.15 1.58 10.82
C VAL A 195 -7.20 2.14 9.75
N GLY A 196 -6.01 2.61 10.13
CA GLY A 196 -4.99 3.05 9.18
C GLY A 196 -4.57 1.94 8.21
N GLU A 197 -4.40 0.71 8.70
CA GLU A 197 -4.08 -0.46 7.87
C GLU A 197 -5.27 -0.88 7.01
N TYR A 198 -6.49 -0.80 7.53
CA TYR A 198 -7.70 -0.99 6.73
C TYR A 198 -7.80 0.03 5.58
N ALA A 199 -7.47 1.29 5.86
CA ALA A 199 -7.51 2.38 4.90
C ALA A 199 -6.41 2.24 3.82
N ALA A 200 -5.20 1.82 4.21
CA ALA A 200 -4.11 1.52 3.28
C ALA A 200 -4.46 0.34 2.35
N GLU A 201 -5.04 -0.73 2.88
CA GLU A 201 -5.52 -1.85 2.07
C GLU A 201 -6.71 -1.43 1.17
N LEU A 202 -7.53 -0.47 1.60
CA LEU A 202 -8.60 0.11 0.79
C LEU A 202 -8.05 0.96 -0.36
N ALA A 203 -7.03 1.79 -0.12
CA ALA A 203 -6.33 2.54 -1.17
C ALA A 203 -5.69 1.61 -2.19
N LEU A 204 -5.07 0.54 -1.72
CA LEU A 204 -4.53 -0.52 -2.57
C LEU A 204 -5.65 -1.17 -3.41
N ARG A 205 -6.81 -1.45 -2.81
CA ARG A 205 -7.96 -2.01 -3.52
C ARG A 205 -8.49 -1.04 -4.59
N TYR A 206 -8.56 0.25 -4.29
CA TYR A 206 -8.91 1.32 -5.23
C TYR A 206 -7.98 1.27 -6.46
N ASN A 207 -6.68 1.30 -6.22
CA ASN A 207 -5.68 1.24 -7.29
C ASN A 207 -5.80 -0.04 -8.15
N ARG A 208 -6.02 -1.20 -7.52
CA ARG A 208 -6.15 -2.47 -8.24
C ARG A 208 -7.35 -2.51 -9.17
N GLU A 209 -8.53 -2.10 -8.71
CA GLU A 209 -9.76 -2.19 -9.52
C GLU A 209 -9.76 -1.16 -10.66
N HIS A 210 -9.28 0.06 -10.42
CA HIS A 210 -9.17 1.10 -11.45
C HIS A 210 -8.14 0.75 -12.52
N ARG A 211 -6.97 0.24 -12.12
CA ARG A 211 -5.98 -0.25 -13.09
C ARG A 211 -6.56 -1.39 -13.94
N ALA A 212 -7.28 -2.31 -13.32
CA ALA A 212 -7.95 -3.39 -14.04
C ALA A 212 -8.98 -2.85 -15.03
N GLN A 213 -9.79 -1.87 -14.64
CA GLN A 213 -10.74 -1.18 -15.51
C GLN A 213 -10.05 -0.53 -16.72
N TRP A 214 -9.02 0.30 -16.50
CA TRP A 214 -8.35 1.01 -17.58
C TRP A 214 -7.55 0.11 -18.52
N LEU A 215 -7.18 -1.08 -18.07
CA LEU A 215 -6.57 -2.13 -18.91
C LEU A 215 -7.61 -3.02 -19.61
N GLY A 216 -8.90 -2.70 -19.54
CA GLY A 216 -9.98 -3.49 -20.16
C GLY A 216 -10.26 -4.83 -19.46
N ALA A 217 -9.80 -4.98 -18.22
CA ALA A 217 -9.92 -6.20 -17.41
C ALA A 217 -10.73 -5.95 -16.12
N ALA A 218 -11.84 -5.21 -16.24
CA ALA A 218 -12.70 -4.80 -15.13
C ALA A 218 -13.03 -5.95 -14.15
N PRO A 219 -13.04 -5.70 -12.83
CA PRO A 219 -13.40 -6.74 -11.87
C PRO A 219 -14.85 -7.19 -12.08
N LYS A 220 -15.08 -8.51 -12.15
CA LYS A 220 -16.43 -9.10 -12.23
C LYS A 220 -17.36 -8.65 -11.10
N ALA A 221 -16.78 -8.40 -9.92
CA ALA A 221 -17.49 -7.91 -8.76
C ALA A 221 -16.62 -6.89 -8.02
N ALA A 222 -16.92 -5.61 -8.21
CA ALA A 222 -16.26 -4.50 -7.53
C ALA A 222 -16.43 -4.58 -6.01
N PHE A 223 -15.41 -4.17 -5.27
CA PHE A 223 -15.41 -4.20 -3.81
C PHE A 223 -16.60 -3.44 -3.20
N LYS A 224 -16.86 -2.24 -3.74
CA LYS A 224 -17.94 -1.34 -3.34
C LYS A 224 -19.33 -1.95 -3.45
N CYS A 225 -19.49 -2.98 -4.30
CA CYS A 225 -20.79 -3.59 -4.58
C CYS A 225 -21.13 -4.80 -3.70
N LYS A 226 -20.24 -5.21 -2.80
CA LYS A 226 -20.45 -6.41 -1.97
C LYS A 226 -21.42 -6.19 -0.81
N ASN A 227 -21.35 -5.02 -0.17
CA ASN A 227 -22.17 -4.65 0.97
C ASN A 227 -22.11 -3.13 1.20
N SER A 228 -23.02 -2.61 2.02
CA SER A 228 -23.13 -1.17 2.32
C SER A 228 -21.90 -0.59 3.04
N ASP A 229 -21.23 -1.34 3.92
CA ASP A 229 -19.99 -0.89 4.58
C ASP A 229 -18.87 -0.63 3.57
N ASN A 230 -18.68 -1.55 2.63
CA ASN A 230 -17.69 -1.40 1.56
C ASN A 230 -18.04 -0.22 0.65
N ALA A 231 -19.32 -0.03 0.30
CA ALA A 231 -19.76 1.10 -0.50
C ALA A 231 -19.45 2.45 0.18
N ARG A 232 -19.71 2.55 1.49
CA ARG A 232 -19.41 3.75 2.28
C ARG A 232 -17.91 4.02 2.38
N ALA A 233 -17.13 2.99 2.69
CA ALA A 233 -15.67 3.11 2.78
C ALA A 233 -15.08 3.52 1.41
N TRP A 234 -15.55 2.90 0.33
CA TRP A 234 -15.14 3.23 -1.02
C TRP A 234 -15.48 4.66 -1.40
N LYS A 235 -16.72 5.11 -1.16
CA LYS A 235 -17.09 6.51 -1.41
C LYS A 235 -16.20 7.48 -0.65
N ALA A 236 -15.93 7.19 0.63
CA ALA A 236 -15.09 8.05 1.46
C ALA A 236 -13.68 8.23 0.88
N ILE A 237 -13.03 7.16 0.41
CA ILE A 237 -11.67 7.27 -0.14
C ILE A 237 -11.65 7.95 -1.52
N VAL A 238 -12.66 7.66 -2.35
CA VAL A 238 -12.86 8.30 -3.67
C VAL A 238 -12.99 9.82 -3.52
N ASP A 239 -13.89 10.25 -2.64
CA ASP A 239 -14.17 11.67 -2.42
C ASP A 239 -12.96 12.40 -1.82
N ALA A 240 -12.31 11.80 -0.82
CA ALA A 240 -11.27 12.48 -0.06
C ALA A 240 -9.91 12.53 -0.77
N LEU A 241 -9.51 11.42 -1.41
CA LEU A 241 -8.12 11.26 -1.89
C LEU A 241 -8.02 11.27 -3.41
N PHE A 242 -9.08 10.88 -4.11
CA PHE A 242 -9.04 10.61 -5.55
C PHE A 242 -9.98 11.51 -6.36
N ALA A 243 -10.28 12.70 -5.86
CA ALA A 243 -11.02 13.75 -6.57
C ALA A 243 -12.36 13.28 -7.16
N GLY A 244 -13.04 12.34 -6.51
CA GLY A 244 -14.33 11.83 -6.97
C GLY A 244 -14.26 10.84 -8.14
N VAL A 245 -13.07 10.50 -8.65
CA VAL A 245 -12.92 9.57 -9.78
C VAL A 245 -13.17 8.14 -9.32
N ASP A 246 -14.18 7.52 -9.92
CA ASP A 246 -14.52 6.11 -9.72
C ASP A 246 -14.80 5.45 -11.08
N ALA A 247 -13.74 5.03 -11.76
CA ALA A 247 -13.83 4.39 -13.08
C ALA A 247 -14.44 2.98 -13.02
N VAL A 248 -14.48 2.36 -11.82
CA VAL A 248 -15.00 1.01 -11.64
C VAL A 248 -16.50 1.01 -11.90
N PRO A 249 -17.04 0.03 -12.67
CA PRO A 249 -18.46 0.01 -13.02
C PRO A 249 -19.41 0.16 -11.82
N PRO A 250 -20.58 0.78 -12.02
CA PRO A 250 -21.58 0.91 -10.97
C PRO A 250 -22.11 -0.47 -10.55
N CYS A 251 -22.67 -0.53 -9.36
CA CYS A 251 -23.26 -1.76 -8.84
C CYS A 251 -24.56 -2.08 -9.58
N LEU A 252 -24.66 -3.29 -10.14
CA LEU A 252 -25.86 -3.75 -10.84
C LEU A 252 -27.10 -3.85 -9.94
N LYS A 253 -26.88 -3.98 -8.63
CA LYS A 253 -27.90 -3.95 -7.59
C LYS A 253 -27.38 -3.08 -6.44
N SER A 254 -28.27 -2.33 -5.80
CA SER A 254 -27.92 -1.62 -4.56
C SER A 254 -27.36 -2.63 -3.55
N PRO A 255 -26.22 -2.32 -2.91
CA PRO A 255 -25.68 -3.19 -1.88
C PRO A 255 -26.73 -3.40 -0.78
N PRO A 256 -26.87 -4.61 -0.24
CA PRO A 256 -27.80 -4.85 0.86
C PRO A 256 -27.50 -3.90 2.04
N ALA A 257 -28.57 -3.40 2.66
CA ALA A 257 -28.49 -2.58 3.86
C ALA A 257 -27.73 -3.33 4.99
N PRO A 258 -27.01 -2.62 5.87
CA PRO A 258 -26.11 -3.22 6.86
C PRO A 258 -26.80 -4.03 7.97
#